data_AF-A0A376FHE9-F1
#
_entry.id   AF-A0A376FHE9-F1
#
_cell.length_a   1.000
_cell.length_b   1.000
_cell.length_c   1.000
_cell.angle_alpha   90.00
_cell.angle_beta   90.00
_cell.angle_gamma   90.00
#
_symmetry.space_group_name_H-M   'P 1'
#
loop_
_entity.id
_entity.type
_entity.pdbx_description
1 polymer ?
#
loop_
_entity_poly.entity_id
_entity_poly.type
_entity_poly.pdbx_seq_one_letter_code
_entity_poly.pdbx_strand_id
1 'polypeptide(L)'
;MPFDYGYFAFVYDKNKLKNPPKSLKELVESDQKWRVIYEDPRTSTPGLGLLLWMQKVYGDKAPEAWQKLAAKTVTVTKGWSEAYGLFPER
;
A
#
# COMPACT_ATOMS: atom_id res chain seq x y z
N MET A 1 20.62 20.08 -0.30
CA MET A 1 21.13 18.80 -0.86
C MET A 1 20.18 17.70 -0.46
N PRO A 2 19.68 16.87 -1.40
CA PRO A 2 19.06 15.58 -1.07
C PRO A 2 20.11 14.66 -0.46
N PHE A 3 19.74 13.90 0.57
CA PHE A 3 20.65 12.97 1.29
C PHE A 3 20.31 11.49 1.05
N ASP A 4 19.07 11.17 0.67
CA ASP A 4 18.65 9.86 0.16
C ASP A 4 17.53 9.99 -0.89
N TYR A 5 17.19 8.87 -1.54
CA TYR A 5 16.01 8.73 -2.38
C TYR A 5 15.59 7.25 -2.45
N GLY A 6 14.33 7.02 -2.81
CA GLY A 6 13.80 5.66 -2.99
C GLY A 6 12.46 5.67 -3.69
N TYR A 7 12.01 4.47 -4.08
CA TYR A 7 10.70 4.24 -4.66
C TYR A 7 9.79 3.54 -3.66
N PHE A 8 8.52 3.93 -3.61
CA PHE A 8 7.52 3.22 -2.83
C PHE A 8 7.07 1.96 -3.57
N ALA A 9 7.05 0.83 -2.86
CA ALA A 9 6.58 -0.45 -3.37
C ALA A 9 5.96 -1.27 -2.25
N PHE A 10 5.00 -2.12 -2.60
CA PHE A 10 4.47 -3.10 -1.66
C PHE A 10 5.45 -4.27 -1.53
N VAL A 11 5.73 -4.65 -0.29
CA VAL A 11 6.56 -5.81 0.04
C VAL A 11 5.64 -7.00 0.29
N TYR A 12 6.05 -8.19 -0.15
CA TYR A 12 5.31 -9.44 0.05
C TYR A 12 6.28 -10.61 0.29
N ASP A 13 5.80 -11.64 0.98
CA ASP A 13 6.53 -12.88 1.19
C ASP A 13 6.28 -13.85 0.02
N LYS A 14 7.33 -14.17 -0.75
CA LYS A 14 7.28 -15.08 -1.92
C LYS A 14 6.91 -16.52 -1.56
N ASN A 15 7.11 -16.94 -0.30
CA ASN A 15 6.71 -18.27 0.16
C ASN A 15 5.20 -18.34 0.37
N LYS A 16 4.60 -17.27 0.90
CA LYS A 16 3.17 -17.18 1.21
C LYS A 16 2.32 -16.71 0.02
N LEU A 17 2.84 -15.80 -0.82
CA LEU A 17 2.10 -15.21 -1.94
C LEU A 17 2.72 -15.60 -3.29
N LYS A 18 2.15 -16.63 -3.92
CA LYS A 18 2.65 -17.17 -5.20
C LYS A 18 2.33 -16.29 -6.41
N ASN A 19 1.15 -15.66 -6.40
CA ASN A 19 0.69 -14.79 -7.47
C ASN A 19 0.48 -13.37 -6.92
N PRO A 20 1.56 -12.58 -6.76
CA PRO A 20 1.44 -11.19 -6.32
C PRO A 20 0.85 -10.32 -7.44
N PRO A 21 0.19 -9.20 -7.09
CA PRO A 21 -0.24 -8.22 -8.07
C PRO A 21 0.97 -7.65 -8.82
N LYS A 22 0.80 -7.42 -10.12
CA LYS A 22 1.82 -6.87 -11.02
C LYS A 22 1.69 -5.37 -11.21
N SER A 23 0.62 -4.76 -10.68
CA SER A 23 0.39 -3.33 -10.75
C SER A 23 -0.44 -2.85 -9.56
N LEU A 24 -0.40 -1.53 -9.30
CA LEU A 24 -1.28 -0.90 -8.31
C LEU A 24 -2.76 -1.14 -8.65
N LYS A 25 -3.11 -1.07 -9.94
CA LYS A 25 -4.48 -1.32 -10.38
C LYS A 25 -4.95 -2.72 -10.05
N GLU A 26 -4.10 -3.71 -10.31
CA GLU A 26 -4.41 -5.09 -9.99
C GLU A 26 -4.59 -5.27 -8.48
N LEU A 27 -3.70 -4.69 -7.66
CA LEU A 27 -3.80 -4.73 -6.20
C LEU A 27 -5.17 -4.19 -5.72
N VAL A 28 -5.63 -3.07 -6.29
CA VAL A 28 -6.88 -2.40 -5.88
C VAL A 28 -8.12 -3.11 -6.43
N GLU A 29 -8.12 -3.50 -7.71
CA GLU A 29 -9.34 -3.90 -8.43
C GLU A 29 -9.58 -5.41 -8.49
N SER A 30 -8.55 -6.23 -8.29
CA SER A 30 -8.68 -7.69 -8.37
C SER A 30 -9.61 -8.25 -7.29
N ASP A 31 -10.34 -9.32 -7.57
CA ASP A 31 -11.13 -10.04 -6.56
C ASP A 31 -10.28 -10.90 -5.62
N GLN A 32 -8.96 -10.95 -5.84
CA GLN A 32 -8.03 -11.64 -4.96
C GLN A 32 -8.07 -11.03 -3.55
N LYS A 33 -8.20 -11.90 -2.54
CA LYS A 33 -8.30 -11.55 -1.11
C LYS A 33 -6.93 -11.24 -0.51
N TRP A 34 -6.19 -10.35 -1.13
CA TRP A 34 -4.95 -9.84 -0.56
C TRP A 34 -5.24 -8.97 0.65
N ARG A 35 -4.34 -9.07 1.62
CA ARG A 35 -4.37 -8.29 2.86
C ARG A 35 -3.29 -7.23 2.77
N VAL A 36 -3.67 -5.96 2.91
CA VAL A 36 -2.76 -4.82 2.75
C VAL A 36 -2.65 -4.07 4.07
N ILE A 37 -1.43 -3.67 4.40
CA ILE A 37 -1.10 -2.75 5.49
C ILE A 37 -0.32 -1.60 4.87
N TYR A 38 -0.63 -0.38 5.26
CA TYR A 38 0.08 0.83 4.86
C TYR A 38 -0.01 1.89 5.95
N GLU A 39 0.76 2.97 5.82
CA GLU A 39 0.85 4.01 6.83
C GLU A 39 -0.11 5.19 6.57
N ASP A 40 -0.48 5.90 7.64
CA ASP A 40 -1.32 7.10 7.57
C ASP A 40 -0.59 8.21 6.81
N PRO A 41 -1.16 8.75 5.71
CA PRO A 41 -0.51 9.79 4.90
C PRO A 41 -0.34 11.12 5.63
N ARG A 42 -1.01 11.34 6.76
CA ARG A 42 -0.91 12.58 7.54
C ARG A 42 0.29 12.57 8.49
N THR A 43 0.86 11.39 8.77
CA THR A 43 1.95 11.23 9.74
C THR A 43 3.18 10.51 9.18
N SER A 44 3.08 9.88 8.02
CA SER A 44 4.15 9.04 7.46
C SER A 44 4.45 9.38 6.01
N THR A 45 5.74 9.58 5.68
CA THR A 45 6.20 9.85 4.30
C THR A 45 5.87 8.70 3.34
N PRO A 46 6.04 7.41 3.69
CA PRO A 46 5.49 6.30 2.92
C PRO A 46 3.98 6.36 2.66
N GLY A 47 3.20 6.72 3.68
CA GLY A 47 1.75 6.88 3.55
C GLY A 47 1.39 7.99 2.56
N LEU A 48 2.07 9.14 2.64
CA LEU A 48 1.91 10.24 1.69
C LEU A 48 2.33 9.83 0.28
N GLY A 49 3.41 9.03 0.16
CA GLY A 49 3.85 8.43 -1.08
C GLY A 49 2.76 7.60 -1.76
N LEU A 50 2.09 6.73 -0.99
CA LEU A 50 0.97 5.93 -1.49
C LEU A 50 -0.23 6.82 -1.88
N LEU A 51 -0.53 7.87 -1.13
CA LEU A 51 -1.57 8.85 -1.47
C LEU A 51 -1.34 9.47 -2.84
N LEU A 52 -0.13 9.97 -3.07
CA LEU A 52 0.23 10.57 -4.36
C LEU A 52 0.29 9.54 -5.48
N TRP A 53 0.70 8.31 -5.19
CA TRP A 53 0.73 7.23 -6.18
C TRP A 53 -0.69 6.84 -6.63
N MET A 54 -1.63 6.71 -5.69
CA MET A 54 -3.05 6.48 -5.99
C MET A 54 -3.61 7.62 -6.84
N GLN A 55 -3.35 8.89 -6.47
CA GLN A 55 -3.75 10.04 -7.27
C GLN A 55 -3.16 10.00 -8.68
N LYS A 56 -1.90 9.58 -8.83
CA LYS A 56 -1.23 9.52 -10.13
C LYS A 56 -1.82 8.45 -11.06
N VAL A 57 -2.26 7.32 -10.51
CA VAL A 57 -2.79 6.18 -11.27
C VAL A 57 -4.29 6.33 -11.58
N TYR A 58 -5.04 6.93 -10.65
CA TYR A 58 -6.51 6.99 -10.71
C TYR A 58 -7.07 8.39 -11.00
N GLY A 59 -6.30 9.46 -10.77
CA GLY A 59 -6.78 10.83 -10.94
C GLY A 59 -8.05 11.07 -10.13
N ASP A 60 -9.09 11.57 -10.79
CA ASP A 60 -10.38 11.87 -10.16
C ASP A 60 -11.10 10.62 -9.63
N LYS A 61 -10.70 9.42 -10.07
CA LYS A 61 -11.25 8.14 -9.59
C LYS A 61 -10.54 7.59 -8.34
N ALA A 62 -9.64 8.37 -7.75
CA ALA A 62 -8.93 7.98 -6.54
C ALA A 62 -9.88 7.68 -5.37
N PRO A 63 -10.98 8.43 -5.12
CA PRO A 63 -11.91 8.12 -4.04
C PRO A 63 -12.50 6.71 -4.12
N GLU A 64 -12.93 6.27 -5.30
CA GLU A 64 -13.49 4.93 -5.52
C GLU A 64 -12.40 3.85 -5.39
N ALA A 65 -11.20 4.13 -5.89
CA ALA A 65 -10.05 3.24 -5.74
C ALA A 65 -9.68 3.04 -4.26
N TRP A 66 -9.73 4.11 -3.46
CA TRP A 66 -9.53 4.03 -2.01
C TRP A 66 -10.59 3.18 -1.31
N GLN A 67 -11.86 3.28 -1.70
CA GLN A 67 -12.92 2.41 -1.16
C GLN A 67 -12.65 0.93 -1.44
N LYS A 68 -12.19 0.60 -2.66
CA LYS A 68 -11.81 -0.77 -3.02
C LYS A 68 -10.60 -1.26 -2.22
N LEU A 69 -9.57 -0.42 -2.06
CA LEU A 69 -8.39 -0.77 -1.27
C LEU A 69 -8.73 -0.92 0.22
N ALA A 70 -9.65 -0.11 0.75
CA ALA A 70 -10.13 -0.19 2.13
C ALA A 70 -10.73 -1.56 2.44
N ALA A 71 -11.47 -2.17 1.51
CA ALA A 71 -12.00 -3.53 1.66
C ALA A 71 -10.91 -4.62 1.84
N LYS A 72 -9.67 -4.33 1.43
CA LYS A 72 -8.50 -5.21 1.55
C LYS A 72 -7.54 -4.79 2.68
N THR A 73 -7.81 -3.66 3.31
CA THR A 73 -6.93 -3.06 4.31
C THR A 73 -7.13 -3.76 5.65
N VAL A 74 -6.06 -4.33 6.19
CA VAL A 74 -6.09 -4.93 7.52
C VAL A 74 -5.94 -3.87 8.60
N THR A 75 -5.02 -2.92 8.40
CA THR A 75 -4.80 -1.80 9.33
C THR A 75 -4.05 -0.66 8.64
N VAL A 76 -4.14 0.53 9.22
CA VAL A 76 -3.39 1.73 8.84
C VAL A 76 -2.60 2.21 10.05
N THR A 77 -1.28 2.16 9.99
CA THR A 77 -0.40 2.47 11.14
C THR A 77 0.08 3.92 11.08
N LYS A 78 0.54 4.47 12.21
CA LYS A 78 1.07 5.85 12.23
C LYS A 78 2.45 5.96 11.60
N GLY A 79 3.21 4.86 11.55
CA GLY A 79 4.57 4.83 11.03
C GLY A 79 4.98 3.45 10.51
N TRP A 80 6.10 3.47 9.78
CA TRP A 80 6.61 2.31 9.04
C TRP A 80 7.05 1.15 9.94
N SER A 81 7.72 1.43 11.06
CA SER A 81 8.20 0.38 11.96
C SER A 81 7.07 -0.48 12.53
N GLU A 82 5.90 0.12 12.80
CA GLU A 82 4.71 -0.59 13.25
C GLU A 82 4.09 -1.42 12.12
N ALA A 83 3.96 -0.85 10.91
CA ALA A 83 3.46 -1.58 9.75
C ALA A 83 4.32 -2.81 9.42
N TYR A 84 5.64 -2.63 9.43
CA TYR A 84 6.59 -3.69 9.12
C TYR A 84 6.65 -4.75 10.23
N GLY A 85 6.47 -4.38 11.51
CA GLY A 85 6.40 -5.33 12.61
C GLY A 85 5.20 -6.28 12.53
N LEU A 86 4.05 -5.81 12.03
CA LEU A 86 2.83 -6.61 11.86
C LEU A 86 2.86 -7.54 10.62
N PHE A 87 3.77 -7.29 9.68
CA PHE A 87 3.84 -8.00 8.41
C PHE A 87 4.33 -9.46 8.52
N PRO A 88 5.40 -9.81 9.27
CA PRO A 88 5.87 -11.18 9.44
C PRO A 88 4.88 -12.10 10.17
N GLU A 89 4.10 -11.55 11.11
CA GLU A 89 3.23 -12.33 12.00
C GLU A 89 1.93 -12.84 11.34
N ARG A 90 1.63 -12.44 10.10
CA ARG A 90 0.35 -12.72 9.43
C ARG A 90 0.50 -13.39 8.06
#